data_AF-A0A6I3FBU6-F1
#
_entry.id   AF-A0A6I3FBU6-F1
#
_cell.length_a   1.000
_cell.length_b   1.000
_cell.length_c   1.000
_cell.angle_alpha   90.00
_cell.angle_beta   90.00
_cell.angle_gamma   90.00
#
_symmetry.space_group_name_H-M   'P 1'
#
loop_
_entity.id
_entity.type
_entity.pdbx_description
1 polymer ?
#
loop_
_entity_poly.entity_id
_entity_poly.type
_entity_poly.pdbx_seq_one_letter_code
_entity_poly.pdbx_strand_id
1 'polypeptide(L)'
;MSLIDQIADALTAVQDPELHRSITDLGMVEDLNEENGDVTVSILLTISGCPMQDRLRNDISTAISAVAGVKSVSLSFGVMSQAQRDNVKKIMRNGREKFIPFAQPESLTRVIGIASGKGGVGKSSVTVNLAVAAAKKGLRVGILDADVYGHSIPRLMGLMGQRPTAIDQMFIPLESFGVKTVSMEMFKPERSDAVAYRGPLLHRVLEQLLSDAYWGDLDLLLIDLPPGTGDLAISLGQLIPTSEILVV
;
A
#
# COMPACT_ATOMS: atom_id res chain seq x y z
N MET A 1 34.27 -19.04 -14.25
CA MET A 1 33.34 -17.93 -14.55
C MET A 1 33.80 -17.28 -15.82
N SER A 2 32.88 -17.10 -16.76
CA SER A 2 33.11 -16.24 -17.90
C SER A 2 33.23 -14.78 -17.45
N LEU A 3 33.76 -13.90 -18.31
CA LEU A 3 33.86 -12.47 -17.99
C LEU A 3 32.46 -11.87 -17.76
N ILE A 4 31.47 -12.29 -18.55
CA ILE A 4 30.08 -11.86 -18.41
C ILE A 4 29.45 -12.26 -17.06
N ASP A 5 29.79 -13.44 -16.52
CA ASP A 5 29.32 -13.85 -15.19
C ASP A 5 29.89 -12.94 -14.09
N GLN A 6 31.18 -12.59 -14.20
CA GLN A 6 31.85 -11.70 -13.22
C GLN A 6 31.27 -10.28 -13.27
N ILE A 7 30.87 -9.82 -14.46
CA ILE A 7 30.21 -8.54 -14.64
C ILE A 7 28.80 -8.58 -14.04
N ALA A 8 28.04 -9.65 -14.25
CA ALA A 8 26.72 -9.82 -13.66
C ALA A 8 26.79 -9.81 -12.12
N ASP A 9 27.76 -10.51 -11.53
CA ASP A 9 28.00 -10.51 -10.08
C ASP A 9 28.37 -9.10 -9.56
N ALA A 10 29.20 -8.36 -10.30
CA ALA A 10 29.56 -6.98 -9.95
C ALA A 10 28.35 -6.03 -9.97
N LEU A 11 27.42 -6.22 -10.92
CA LEU A 11 26.19 -5.44 -11.01
C LEU A 11 25.24 -5.70 -9.84
N THR A 12 25.28 -6.87 -9.22
CA THR A 12 24.47 -7.17 -8.03
C THR A 12 24.82 -6.26 -6.85
N ALA A 13 26.07 -5.80 -6.74
CA ALA A 13 26.52 -4.89 -5.69
C ALA A 13 26.03 -3.44 -5.89
N VAL A 14 25.55 -3.07 -7.08
CA VAL A 14 25.10 -1.71 -7.37
C VAL A 14 23.66 -1.52 -6.88
N GLN A 15 23.46 -0.53 -6.01
CA GLN A 15 22.14 -0.20 -5.48
C GLN A 15 21.52 0.98 -6.21
N ASP A 16 20.20 0.90 -6.43
CA ASP A 16 19.42 2.05 -6.86
C ASP A 16 19.34 3.09 -5.72
N PRO A 17 19.70 4.36 -5.96
CA PRO A 17 19.80 5.39 -4.93
C PRO A 17 18.44 5.85 -4.39
N GLU A 18 17.34 5.62 -5.11
CA GLU A 18 15.98 5.97 -4.67
C GLU A 18 15.30 4.79 -3.97
N LEU A 19 15.59 3.57 -4.40
CA LEU A 19 14.89 2.35 -4.02
C LEU A 19 15.69 1.47 -3.04
N HIS A 20 16.97 1.78 -2.82
CA HIS A 20 17.88 1.10 -1.87
C HIS A 20 17.91 -0.43 -2.04
N ARG A 21 17.80 -0.92 -3.28
CA ARG A 21 17.89 -2.33 -3.66
C ARG A 21 18.80 -2.52 -4.87
N SER A 22 19.29 -3.73 -5.08
CA SER A 22 20.15 -4.05 -6.21
C SER A 22 19.44 -3.78 -7.53
N ILE A 23 20.11 -3.15 -8.50
CA ILE A 23 19.58 -2.94 -9.84
C ILE A 23 19.25 -4.26 -10.56
N THR A 24 19.95 -5.34 -10.19
CA THR A 24 19.69 -6.69 -10.72
C THR A 24 18.40 -7.28 -10.13
N ASP A 25 18.22 -7.18 -8.81
CA ASP A 25 16.97 -7.60 -8.13
C ASP A 25 15.75 -6.86 -8.67
N LEU A 26 15.91 -5.58 -9.03
CA LEU A 26 14.84 -4.75 -9.56
C LEU A 26 14.51 -5.03 -11.03
N GLY A 27 15.27 -5.90 -11.70
CA GLY A 27 15.12 -6.15 -13.13
C GLY A 27 15.39 -4.88 -13.97
N MET A 28 16.29 -4.02 -13.51
CA MET A 28 16.67 -2.81 -14.24
C MET A 28 17.68 -3.11 -15.34
N VAL A 29 18.42 -4.22 -15.26
CA VAL A 29 19.34 -4.66 -16.32
C VAL A 29 18.51 -5.37 -17.41
N GLU A 30 18.33 -4.72 -18.55
CA GLU A 30 17.57 -5.27 -19.68
C GLU A 30 18.43 -6.17 -20.56
N ASP A 31 19.65 -5.73 -20.84
CA ASP A 31 20.59 -6.46 -21.69
C ASP A 31 22.02 -6.23 -21.21
N LEU A 32 22.83 -7.28 -21.32
CA LEU A 32 24.25 -7.29 -20.95
C LEU A 32 24.99 -8.10 -22.02
N ASN A 33 25.84 -7.41 -22.78
CA ASN A 33 26.69 -8.02 -23.81
C ASN A 33 28.15 -7.70 -23.53
N GLU A 34 29.02 -8.68 -23.79
CA GLU A 34 30.47 -8.54 -23.69
C GLU A 34 31.13 -9.11 -24.95
N GLU A 35 32.00 -8.33 -25.58
CA GLU A 35 32.82 -8.77 -26.70
C GLU A 35 34.27 -8.30 -26.52
N ASN A 36 35.21 -9.23 -26.38
CA ASN A 36 36.66 -8.95 -26.29
C ASN A 36 37.05 -7.93 -25.19
N GLY A 37 36.27 -7.86 -24.11
CA GLY A 37 36.44 -6.91 -23.01
C GLY A 37 35.68 -5.58 -23.18
N ASP A 38 34.96 -5.38 -24.29
CA ASP A 38 34.06 -4.24 -24.46
C ASP A 38 32.66 -4.62 -23.99
N VAL A 39 32.16 -3.91 -22.97
CA VAL A 39 30.91 -4.24 -22.27
C VAL A 39 29.83 -3.23 -22.63
N THR A 40 28.68 -3.71 -23.07
CA THR A 40 27.48 -2.89 -23.31
C THR A 40 26.36 -3.32 -22.38
N VAL A 41 25.80 -2.36 -21.63
CA VAL A 41 24.69 -2.62 -20.69
C VAL A 41 23.54 -1.65 -20.95
N SER A 42 22.33 -2.20 -21.08
CA SER A 42 21.08 -1.45 -21.16
C SER A 42 20.36 -1.44 -19.81
N ILE A 43 20.12 -0.25 -19.27
CA ILE A 43 19.47 -0.07 -17.96
C ILE A 43 18.12 0.62 -18.13
N LEU A 44 17.06 0.02 -17.58
CA LEU A 44 15.72 0.58 -17.57
C LEU A 44 15.45 1.34 -16.27
N LEU A 45 15.06 2.61 -16.42
CA LEU A 45 14.67 3.46 -15.31
C LEU A 45 13.15 3.45 -15.11
N THR A 46 12.69 3.67 -13.88
CA THR A 46 11.26 3.70 -13.55
C THR A 46 10.56 4.93 -14.12
N ILE A 47 11.28 6.05 -14.29
CA ILE A 47 10.79 7.31 -14.85
C ILE A 47 11.82 7.96 -15.78
N SER A 48 11.33 8.71 -16.77
CA SER A 48 12.17 9.51 -17.67
C SER A 48 12.75 10.73 -16.95
N GLY A 49 14.05 10.96 -17.05
CA GLY A 49 14.72 12.15 -16.51
C GLY A 49 15.03 12.10 -15.02
N CYS A 50 15.30 10.91 -14.46
CA CYS A 50 15.72 10.78 -13.07
C CYS A 50 17.00 11.61 -12.82
N PRO A 51 17.01 12.59 -11.90
CA PRO A 51 18.18 13.41 -11.60
C PRO A 51 19.34 12.60 -11.00
N MET A 52 19.09 11.36 -10.58
CA MET A 52 20.11 10.42 -10.09
C MET A 52 20.68 9.51 -11.19
N GLN A 53 20.27 9.66 -12.46
CA GLN A 53 20.81 8.87 -13.57
C GLN A 53 22.34 8.96 -13.67
N ASP A 54 22.91 10.14 -13.43
CA ASP A 54 24.36 10.34 -13.47
C ASP A 54 25.08 9.59 -12.34
N ARG A 55 24.46 9.53 -11.15
CA ARG A 55 24.98 8.75 -10.02
C ARG A 55 24.97 7.27 -10.36
N LEU A 56 23.82 6.77 -10.85
CA LEU A 56 23.69 5.36 -11.22
C LEU A 56 24.66 4.97 -12.34
N ARG A 57 24.85 5.84 -13.34
CA ARG A 57 25.85 5.68 -14.40
C ARG A 57 27.26 5.52 -13.82
N ASN A 58 27.65 6.36 -12.87
CA ASN A 58 28.97 6.30 -12.24
C ASN A 58 29.15 5.02 -11.42
N ASP A 59 28.15 4.65 -10.62
CA ASP A 59 28.19 3.47 -9.76
C ASP A 59 28.30 2.19 -10.61
N ILE A 60 27.51 2.08 -11.69
CA ILE A 60 27.57 0.95 -12.64
C ILE A 60 28.91 0.91 -13.37
N SER A 61 29.36 2.04 -13.94
CA SER A 61 30.63 2.10 -14.68
C SER A 61 31.81 1.71 -13.79
N THR A 62 31.81 2.16 -12.54
CA THR A 62 32.84 1.82 -11.55
C THR A 62 32.81 0.33 -11.21
N ALA A 63 31.63 -0.24 -10.98
CA ALA A 63 31.48 -1.65 -10.65
C ALA A 63 31.96 -2.57 -11.78
N ILE A 64 31.58 -2.27 -13.04
CA ILE A 64 31.99 -3.07 -14.20
C ILE A 64 33.49 -2.90 -14.47
N SER A 65 34.02 -1.67 -14.42
CA SER A 65 35.43 -1.40 -14.72
C SER A 65 36.41 -2.01 -13.71
N ALA A 66 35.93 -2.35 -12.51
CA ALA A 66 36.73 -3.05 -11.49
C ALA A 66 36.95 -4.54 -11.83
N VAL A 67 36.20 -5.10 -12.77
CA VAL A 67 36.32 -6.50 -13.19
C VAL A 67 37.52 -6.68 -14.12
N ALA A 68 38.43 -7.60 -13.78
CA ALA A 68 39.63 -7.86 -14.56
C ALA A 68 39.27 -8.41 -15.95
N GLY A 69 39.72 -7.73 -17.01
CA GLY A 69 39.46 -8.11 -18.40
C GLY A 69 38.53 -7.14 -19.14
N VAL A 70 37.86 -6.23 -18.42
CA VAL A 70 37.08 -5.13 -19.01
C VAL A 70 38.02 -4.05 -19.55
N LYS A 71 37.78 -3.60 -20.78
CA LYS A 71 38.53 -2.54 -21.48
C LYS A 71 37.71 -1.27 -21.64
N SER A 72 36.42 -1.41 -21.95
CA SER A 72 35.51 -0.29 -22.12
C SER A 72 34.09 -0.64 -21.66
N VAL A 73 33.32 0.38 -21.27
CA VAL A 73 31.95 0.25 -20.80
C VAL A 73 31.07 1.27 -21.52
N SER A 74 30.01 0.79 -22.17
CA SER A 74 28.98 1.60 -22.81
C SER A 74 27.63 1.38 -22.11
N LEU A 75 26.97 2.47 -21.71
CA LEU A 75 25.72 2.42 -20.95
C LEU A 75 24.60 3.17 -21.70
N SER A 76 23.55 2.44 -22.04
CA SER A 76 22.27 2.96 -22.54
C SER A 76 21.23 2.97 -21.44
N PHE A 77 20.36 3.99 -21.44
CA PHE A 77 19.26 4.10 -20.50
C PHE A 77 17.93 4.15 -21.25
N GLY A 78 17.00 3.30 -20.83
CA GLY A 78 15.62 3.26 -21.30
C GLY A 78 14.64 3.53 -20.16
N VAL A 79 13.36 3.39 -20.46
CA VAL A 79 12.28 3.55 -19.48
C VAL A 79 11.49 2.25 -19.40
N MET A 80 11.24 1.77 -18.18
CA MET A 80 10.46 0.57 -17.93
C MET A 80 9.04 0.69 -18.48
N SER A 81 8.56 -0.40 -19.08
CA SER A 81 7.15 -0.62 -19.42
C SER A 81 6.26 -0.70 -18.18
N GLN A 82 4.94 -0.60 -18.37
CA GLN A 82 3.98 -0.71 -17.26
C GLN A 82 4.09 -2.04 -16.51
N ALA A 83 4.25 -3.16 -17.23
CA ALA A 83 4.41 -4.48 -16.63
C ALA A 83 5.69 -4.60 -15.78
N GLN A 84 6.81 -4.05 -16.27
CA GLN A 84 8.07 -4.02 -15.52
C GLN A 84 7.96 -3.16 -14.26
N ARG A 85 7.31 -1.99 -14.33
CA ARG A 85 7.04 -1.15 -13.16
C ARG A 85 6.19 -1.87 -12.12
N ASP A 86 5.21 -2.66 -12.56
CA ASP A 86 4.37 -3.42 -11.65
C ASP A 86 5.14 -4.58 -10.99
N ASN A 87 6.15 -5.15 -11.65
CA ASN A 87 7.09 -6.09 -11.04
C ASN A 87 7.98 -5.43 -9.98
N VAL A 88 8.55 -4.26 -10.28
CA VAL A 88 9.31 -3.47 -9.29
C VAL A 88 8.46 -3.16 -8.07
N LYS A 89 7.17 -2.81 -8.25
CA LYS A 89 6.25 -2.62 -7.12
C LYS A 89 6.05 -3.89 -6.29
N LYS A 90 5.97 -5.08 -6.92
CA LYS A 90 5.88 -6.36 -6.20
C LYS A 90 7.15 -6.62 -5.38
N ILE A 91 8.32 -6.37 -5.95
CA ILE A 91 9.63 -6.58 -5.32
C ILE A 91 9.87 -5.61 -4.17
N MET A 92 9.55 -4.33 -4.36
CA MET A 92 9.56 -3.31 -3.29
C MET A 92 8.68 -3.69 -2.10
N ARG A 93 7.63 -4.47 -2.35
CA ARG A 93 6.64 -4.91 -1.36
C ARG A 93 6.90 -6.32 -0.82
N ASN A 94 8.11 -6.88 -1.02
CA ASN A 94 8.48 -8.23 -0.61
C ASN A 94 7.52 -9.33 -1.12
N GLY A 95 6.88 -9.14 -2.29
CA GLY A 95 6.00 -10.14 -2.90
C GLY A 95 4.67 -10.38 -2.18
N ARG A 96 4.29 -9.57 -1.17
CA ARG A 96 2.97 -9.68 -0.54
C ARG A 96 1.92 -9.00 -1.40
N GLU A 97 0.98 -9.78 -1.95
CA GLU A 97 -0.35 -9.24 -2.27
C GLU A 97 -0.91 -8.60 -1.00
N LYS A 98 -1.68 -7.51 -1.12
CA LYS A 98 -2.32 -6.89 0.03
C LYS A 98 -3.23 -7.93 0.69
N PHE A 99 -2.77 -8.43 1.84
CA PHE A 99 -3.50 -9.43 2.61
C PHE A 99 -4.58 -8.71 3.42
N ILE A 100 -5.83 -8.84 3.01
CA ILE A 100 -6.97 -8.42 3.82
C ILE A 100 -7.41 -9.65 4.62
N PRO A 101 -7.20 -9.68 5.96
CA PRO A 101 -7.52 -10.85 6.77
C PRO A 101 -8.98 -11.29 6.64
N PHE A 102 -9.88 -10.31 6.49
CA PHE A 102 -11.33 -10.54 6.44
C PHE A 102 -11.84 -11.05 5.09
N ALA A 103 -11.03 -10.97 4.04
CA ALA A 103 -11.38 -11.44 2.71
C ALA A 103 -11.02 -12.92 2.49
N GLN A 104 -10.34 -13.55 3.46
CA GLN A 104 -9.91 -14.93 3.35
C GLN A 104 -11.08 -15.89 3.57
N PRO A 105 -11.14 -17.03 2.85
CA PRO A 105 -12.21 -18.02 3.01
C PRO A 105 -12.39 -18.54 4.45
N GLU A 106 -11.30 -18.60 5.21
CA GLU A 106 -11.25 -19.08 6.59
C GLU A 106 -11.61 -17.99 7.62
N SER A 107 -11.77 -16.74 7.18
CA SER A 107 -12.14 -15.64 8.07
C SER A 107 -13.53 -15.86 8.64
N LEU A 108 -13.61 -15.96 9.96
CA LEU A 108 -14.86 -15.97 10.71
C LEU A 108 -15.36 -14.55 11.05
N THR A 109 -14.60 -13.51 10.67
CA THR A 109 -15.00 -12.13 10.92
C THR A 109 -16.19 -11.78 10.03
N ARG A 110 -17.30 -11.39 10.62
CA ARG A 110 -18.43 -10.85 9.88
C ARG A 110 -18.17 -9.38 9.54
N VAL A 111 -18.23 -9.02 8.26
CA VAL A 111 -18.00 -7.64 7.80
C VAL A 111 -19.31 -7.02 7.34
N ILE A 112 -19.69 -5.89 7.93
CA ILE A 112 -20.94 -5.18 7.60
C ILE A 112 -20.62 -3.73 7.23
N GLY A 113 -20.86 -3.38 5.97
CA GLY A 113 -20.86 -1.99 5.50
C GLY A 113 -22.16 -1.30 5.88
N ILE A 114 -22.08 -0.19 6.62
CA ILE A 114 -23.21 0.65 6.97
C ILE A 114 -23.31 1.74 5.91
N ALA A 115 -24.37 1.71 5.09
CA ALA A 115 -24.59 2.62 3.98
C ALA A 115 -25.83 3.50 4.22
N SER A 116 -25.92 4.62 3.50
CA SER A 116 -27.14 5.43 3.45
C SER A 116 -27.33 6.07 2.09
N GLY A 117 -28.58 6.36 1.71
CA GLY A 117 -28.86 7.07 0.45
C GLY A 117 -28.57 8.58 0.52
N LYS A 118 -28.59 9.16 1.72
CA LYS A 118 -28.38 10.60 1.97
C LYS A 118 -27.48 10.82 3.19
N GLY A 119 -26.85 11.98 3.24
CA GLY A 119 -26.15 12.45 4.44
C GLY A 119 -27.12 12.82 5.56
N GLY A 120 -26.67 12.70 6.81
CA GLY A 120 -27.42 13.16 7.98
C GLY A 120 -28.51 12.22 8.52
N VAL A 121 -28.65 11.00 7.98
CA VAL A 121 -29.65 10.02 8.47
C VAL A 121 -29.27 9.32 9.78
N GLY A 122 -28.12 9.66 10.37
CA GLY A 122 -27.63 9.05 11.61
C GLY A 122 -26.82 7.77 11.44
N LYS A 123 -26.37 7.45 10.22
CA LYS A 123 -25.52 6.30 9.87
C LYS A 123 -24.37 6.06 10.86
N SER A 124 -23.48 7.04 11.07
CA SER A 124 -22.34 6.90 11.99
C SER A 124 -22.75 6.66 13.45
N SER A 125 -23.88 7.25 13.87
CA SER A 125 -24.45 7.01 15.21
C SER A 125 -24.94 5.57 15.34
N VAL A 126 -25.59 5.03 14.31
CA VAL A 126 -26.00 3.61 14.26
C VAL A 126 -24.76 2.71 14.30
N THR A 127 -23.73 3.02 13.51
CA THR A 127 -22.46 2.26 13.47
C THR A 127 -21.83 2.16 14.86
N VAL A 128 -21.64 3.28 15.55
CA VAL A 128 -21.03 3.32 16.90
C VAL A 128 -21.88 2.55 17.91
N ASN A 129 -23.18 2.80 17.95
CA ASN A 129 -24.04 2.15 18.95
C ASN A 129 -24.12 0.63 18.72
N LEU A 130 -24.18 0.18 17.47
CA LEU A 130 -24.16 -1.24 17.14
C LEU A 130 -22.84 -1.89 17.57
N ALA A 131 -21.70 -1.25 17.27
CA ALA A 131 -20.39 -1.77 17.67
C ALA A 131 -20.24 -1.87 19.19
N VAL A 132 -20.57 -0.80 19.92
CA VAL A 132 -20.47 -0.79 21.39
C VAL A 132 -21.44 -1.79 22.01
N ALA A 133 -22.64 -1.95 21.47
CA ALA A 133 -23.59 -2.96 21.94
C ALA A 133 -23.09 -4.40 21.68
N ALA A 134 -22.46 -4.65 20.53
CA ALA A 134 -21.84 -5.93 20.21
C ALA A 134 -20.64 -6.23 21.13
N ALA A 135 -19.77 -5.25 21.36
CA ALA A 135 -18.64 -5.37 22.28
C ALA A 135 -19.09 -5.66 23.73
N LYS A 136 -20.17 -5.00 24.19
CA LYS A 136 -20.78 -5.28 25.51
C LYS A 136 -21.36 -6.70 25.63
N LYS A 137 -21.65 -7.37 24.51
CA LYS A 137 -22.06 -8.78 24.49
C LYS A 137 -20.86 -9.75 24.44
N GLY A 138 -19.63 -9.24 24.52
CA GLY A 138 -18.40 -10.04 24.52
C GLY A 138 -17.81 -10.30 23.14
N LEU A 139 -18.33 -9.68 22.08
CA LEU A 139 -17.74 -9.79 20.74
C LEU A 139 -16.49 -8.90 20.61
N ARG A 140 -15.51 -9.35 19.83
CA ARG A 140 -14.35 -8.56 19.43
C ARG A 140 -14.73 -7.73 18.21
N VAL A 141 -14.81 -6.41 18.38
CA VAL A 141 -15.42 -5.51 17.39
C VAL A 141 -14.44 -4.47 16.86
N GLY A 142 -14.48 -4.26 15.55
CA GLY A 142 -13.82 -3.16 14.86
C GLY A 142 -14.81 -2.19 14.21
N ILE A 143 -14.44 -0.91 14.15
CA ILE A 143 -15.05 0.10 13.30
C ILE A 143 -13.99 0.65 12.35
N LEU A 144 -14.29 0.65 11.06
CA LEU A 144 -13.55 1.39 10.04
C LEU A 144 -14.41 2.53 9.51
N ASP A 145 -14.00 3.76 9.74
CA ASP A 145 -14.63 4.97 9.21
C ASP A 145 -14.03 5.31 7.83
N ALA A 146 -14.82 5.04 6.80
CA ALA A 146 -14.48 5.29 5.39
C ALA A 146 -15.10 6.60 4.86
N ASP A 147 -15.79 7.38 5.70
CA ASP A 147 -16.38 8.65 5.30
C ASP A 147 -15.35 9.79 5.33
N VAL A 148 -14.75 10.03 4.16
CA VAL A 148 -13.69 11.01 3.95
C VAL A 148 -14.11 12.44 4.27
N TYR A 149 -15.38 12.76 4.02
CA TYR A 149 -15.94 14.11 4.07
C TYR A 149 -16.70 14.36 5.38
N GLY A 150 -17.31 13.33 5.96
CA GLY A 150 -18.23 13.40 7.10
C GLY A 150 -17.76 12.67 8.37
N HIS A 151 -16.47 12.41 8.53
CA HIS A 151 -15.87 11.68 9.66
C HIS A 151 -16.48 12.05 11.03
N SER A 152 -17.35 11.17 11.53
CA SER A 152 -18.06 11.36 12.80
C SER A 152 -17.63 10.34 13.84
N ILE A 153 -17.03 9.22 13.43
CA ILE A 153 -16.66 8.11 14.30
C ILE A 153 -15.61 8.51 15.34
N PRO A 154 -14.46 9.15 15.01
CA PRO A 154 -13.48 9.54 16.04
C PRO A 154 -14.08 10.44 17.12
N ARG A 155 -15.01 11.33 16.73
CA ARG A 155 -15.73 12.20 17.67
C ARG A 155 -16.65 11.41 18.59
N LEU A 156 -17.48 10.55 18.03
CA LEU A 156 -18.42 9.73 18.80
C LEU A 156 -17.72 8.74 19.73
N MET A 157 -16.53 8.26 19.35
CA MET A 157 -15.71 7.35 20.13
C MET A 157 -14.79 8.04 21.15
N GLY A 158 -14.75 9.39 21.20
CA GLY A 158 -13.88 10.13 22.11
C GLY A 158 -12.40 10.10 21.74
N LEU A 159 -12.09 9.84 20.47
CA LEU A 159 -10.74 9.65 19.92
C LEU A 159 -10.22 10.86 19.12
N MET A 160 -10.88 12.02 19.25
CA MET A 160 -10.51 13.22 18.49
C MET A 160 -9.07 13.66 18.77
N GLY A 161 -8.30 13.85 17.70
CA GLY A 161 -6.91 14.32 17.77
C GLY A 161 -5.90 13.24 18.16
N GLN A 162 -6.35 12.00 18.37
CA GLN A 162 -5.47 10.86 18.58
C GLN A 162 -5.07 10.25 17.24
N ARG A 163 -3.87 9.71 17.16
CA ARG A 163 -3.35 9.05 15.96
C ARG A 163 -2.90 7.61 16.29
N PRO A 164 -3.17 6.62 15.42
CA PRO A 164 -2.65 5.28 15.53
C PRO A 164 -1.12 5.27 15.67
N THR A 165 -0.61 4.36 16.50
CA THR A 165 0.83 4.08 16.54
C THR A 165 1.21 3.25 15.32
N ALA A 166 2.18 3.72 14.55
CA ALA A 166 2.76 2.97 13.43
C ALA A 166 3.90 2.07 13.93
N ILE A 167 3.93 0.83 13.46
CA ILE A 167 4.99 -0.15 13.68
C ILE A 167 5.34 -0.75 12.32
N ASP A 168 6.54 -0.44 11.81
CA ASP A 168 6.97 -0.77 10.45
C ASP A 168 5.96 -0.29 9.38
N GLN A 169 5.33 -1.23 8.65
CA GLN A 169 4.31 -0.94 7.65
C GLN A 169 2.88 -1.06 8.18
N MET A 170 2.70 -1.45 9.44
CA MET A 170 1.39 -1.61 10.07
C MET A 170 1.09 -0.47 11.04
N PHE A 171 -0.18 -0.31 11.38
CA PHE A 171 -0.60 0.58 12.47
C PHE A 171 -1.58 -0.10 13.41
N ILE A 172 -1.54 0.28 14.68
CA ILE A 172 -2.42 -0.26 15.71
C ILE A 172 -3.69 0.62 15.79
N PRO A 173 -4.90 0.06 15.53
CA PRO A 173 -6.15 0.77 15.73
C PRO A 173 -6.26 1.36 17.13
N LEU A 174 -6.87 2.54 17.24
CA LEU A 174 -7.20 3.11 18.54
C LEU A 174 -8.35 2.33 19.17
N GLU A 175 -8.40 2.22 20.49
CA GLU A 175 -9.44 1.49 21.18
C GLU A 175 -10.25 2.41 22.10
N SER A 176 -11.58 2.31 22.02
CA SER A 176 -12.49 3.00 22.93
C SER A 176 -13.76 2.16 23.10
N PHE A 177 -14.30 2.11 24.33
CA PHE A 177 -15.46 1.29 24.68
C PHE A 177 -15.34 -0.21 24.33
N GLY A 178 -14.12 -0.76 24.30
CA GLY A 178 -13.84 -2.14 23.88
C GLY A 178 -13.95 -2.37 22.37
N VAL A 179 -13.89 -1.30 21.57
CA VAL A 179 -14.02 -1.34 20.11
C VAL A 179 -12.75 -0.75 19.47
N LYS A 180 -12.12 -1.51 18.60
CA LYS A 180 -10.99 -1.04 17.77
C LYS A 180 -11.51 -0.11 16.68
N THR A 181 -10.89 1.04 16.51
CA THR A 181 -11.38 2.12 15.64
C THR A 181 -10.25 2.62 14.76
N VAL A 182 -10.52 2.62 13.46
CA VAL A 182 -9.68 3.24 12.43
C VAL A 182 -10.53 4.25 11.68
N SER A 183 -9.99 5.43 11.42
CA SER A 183 -10.66 6.43 10.59
C SER A 183 -9.67 7.08 9.65
N MET A 184 -10.14 7.44 8.45
CA MET A 184 -9.35 8.22 7.52
C MET A 184 -8.90 9.57 8.09
N GLU A 185 -9.64 10.18 9.03
CA GLU A 185 -9.24 11.47 9.64
C GLU A 185 -7.90 11.37 10.38
N MET A 186 -7.61 10.21 10.96
CA MET A 186 -6.41 9.99 11.77
C MET A 186 -5.10 10.10 10.97
N PHE A 187 -5.19 9.97 9.64
CA PHE A 187 -4.05 9.98 8.72
C PHE A 187 -3.94 11.27 7.89
N LYS A 188 -4.82 12.26 8.12
CA LYS A 188 -4.70 13.58 7.46
C LYS A 188 -3.57 14.40 8.13
N PRO A 189 -2.61 14.95 7.37
CA PRO A 189 -1.54 15.81 7.90
C PRO A 189 -2.11 17.01 8.66
N GLU A 190 -3.08 17.70 8.04
CA GLU A 190 -3.89 18.77 8.63
C GLU A 190 -5.39 18.55 8.32
N ARG A 191 -6.28 18.97 9.23
CA ARG A 191 -7.75 18.84 9.03
C ARG A 191 -8.28 19.65 7.85
N SER A 192 -7.54 20.66 7.42
CA SER A 192 -7.86 21.59 6.32
C SER A 192 -7.53 21.07 4.93
N ASP A 193 -6.77 19.98 4.79
CA ASP A 193 -6.35 19.49 3.48
C ASP A 193 -7.50 18.77 2.77
N ALA A 194 -8.09 19.48 1.80
CA ALA A 194 -9.04 18.93 0.85
C ALA A 194 -8.30 18.07 -0.19
N VAL A 195 -7.94 16.85 0.21
CA VAL A 195 -7.47 15.85 -0.76
C VAL A 195 -8.67 15.40 -1.59
N ALA A 196 -8.65 15.68 -2.89
CA ALA A 196 -9.68 15.23 -3.80
C ALA A 196 -9.55 13.71 -4.07
N TYR A 197 -10.17 12.90 -3.22
CA TYR A 197 -10.18 11.45 -3.40
C TYR A 197 -11.11 11.06 -4.55
N ARG A 198 -10.55 10.77 -5.73
CA ARG A 198 -11.29 10.15 -6.85
C ARG A 198 -11.42 8.63 -6.62
N GLY A 199 -12.43 7.98 -7.19
CA GLY A 199 -12.76 6.55 -6.99
C GLY A 199 -11.58 5.58 -6.88
N PRO A 200 -10.62 5.55 -7.83
CA PRO A 200 -9.46 4.65 -7.75
C PRO A 200 -8.50 4.92 -6.58
N LEU A 201 -8.53 6.13 -6.02
CA LEU A 201 -7.80 6.48 -4.81
C LEU A 201 -8.58 6.02 -3.57
N LEU A 202 -9.91 6.21 -3.54
CA LEU A 202 -10.76 5.71 -2.45
C LEU A 202 -10.65 4.19 -2.27
N HIS A 203 -10.69 3.44 -3.37
CA HIS A 203 -10.47 1.99 -3.37
C HIS A 203 -9.13 1.64 -2.72
N ARG A 204 -8.04 2.26 -3.17
CA ARG A 204 -6.69 2.01 -2.64
C ARG A 204 -6.54 2.34 -1.15
N VAL A 205 -7.17 3.42 -0.71
CA VAL A 205 -7.16 3.82 0.71
C VAL A 205 -7.96 2.83 1.55
N LEU A 206 -9.16 2.45 1.12
CA LEU A 206 -9.95 1.44 1.81
C LEU A 206 -9.18 0.12 1.93
N GLU A 207 -8.61 -0.35 0.83
CA GLU A 207 -7.78 -1.55 0.78
C GLU A 207 -6.60 -1.47 1.75
N GLN A 208 -5.94 -0.31 1.84
CA GLN A 208 -4.82 -0.07 2.76
C GLN A 208 -5.25 -0.11 4.23
N LEU A 209 -6.38 0.52 4.59
CA LEU A 209 -6.87 0.50 5.97
C LEU A 209 -7.33 -0.90 6.41
N LEU A 210 -7.76 -1.73 5.46
CA LEU A 210 -8.11 -3.12 5.70
C LEU A 210 -6.88 -4.03 5.83
N SER A 211 -5.81 -3.77 5.08
CA SER A 211 -4.59 -4.61 5.09
C SER A 211 -3.57 -4.22 6.15
N ASP A 212 -3.36 -2.93 6.39
CA ASP A 212 -2.22 -2.44 7.15
C ASP A 212 -2.56 -2.21 8.64
N ALA A 213 -3.84 -2.23 9.00
CA ALA A 213 -4.25 -2.11 10.39
C ALA A 213 -4.16 -3.47 11.12
N TYR A 214 -3.55 -3.47 12.30
CA TYR A 214 -3.50 -4.64 13.17
C TYR A 214 -4.82 -4.84 13.93
N TRP A 215 -5.82 -5.39 13.24
CA TRP A 215 -7.15 -5.63 13.81
C TRP A 215 -7.17 -6.78 14.83
N GLY A 216 -6.23 -7.73 14.75
CA GLY A 216 -6.29 -8.99 15.50
C GLY A 216 -7.52 -9.83 15.09
N ASP A 217 -7.92 -10.74 15.97
CA ASP A 217 -9.07 -11.61 15.72
C ASP A 217 -10.38 -10.89 16.04
N LEU A 218 -11.07 -10.38 15.01
CA LEU A 218 -12.39 -9.78 15.16
C LEU A 218 -13.49 -10.83 14.95
N ASP A 219 -14.60 -10.65 15.66
CA ASP A 219 -15.86 -11.34 15.37
C ASP A 219 -16.72 -10.50 14.42
N LEU A 220 -16.63 -9.17 14.53
CA LEU A 220 -17.43 -8.21 13.77
C LEU A 220 -16.59 -6.98 13.37
N LEU A 221 -16.62 -6.64 12.08
CA LEU A 221 -16.09 -5.38 11.56
C LEU A 221 -17.24 -4.57 10.94
N LEU A 222 -17.48 -3.38 11.49
CA LEU A 222 -18.43 -2.42 10.92
C LEU A 222 -17.68 -1.37 10.10
N ILE A 223 -18.14 -1.11 8.88
CA ILE A 223 -17.52 -0.11 7.99
C ILE A 223 -18.52 1.03 7.77
N ASP A 224 -18.21 2.22 8.27
CA ASP A 224 -19.04 3.41 8.07
C ASP A 224 -18.75 3.99 6.68
N LEU A 225 -19.65 3.75 5.71
CA LEU A 225 -19.46 4.18 4.33
C LEU A 225 -19.89 5.64 4.14
N PRO A 226 -19.35 6.41 3.19
CA PRO A 226 -19.88 7.74 2.89
C PRO A 226 -21.33 7.68 2.39
N PRO A 227 -22.09 8.80 2.44
CA PRO A 227 -23.45 8.83 1.91
C PRO A 227 -23.50 8.59 0.40
N GLY A 228 -24.55 7.90 -0.06
CA GLY A 228 -24.78 7.51 -1.44
C GLY A 228 -24.33 6.08 -1.76
N THR A 229 -24.73 5.57 -2.92
CA THR A 229 -24.30 4.25 -3.45
C THR A 229 -23.01 4.36 -4.25
N GLY A 230 -22.00 5.00 -3.66
CA GLY A 230 -20.75 5.39 -4.35
C GLY A 230 -19.71 4.28 -4.50
N ASP A 231 -18.57 4.66 -5.09
CA ASP A 231 -17.42 3.79 -5.40
C ASP A 231 -16.91 2.94 -4.22
N LEU A 232 -17.06 3.41 -2.98
CA LEU A 232 -16.60 2.69 -1.78
C LEU A 232 -17.46 1.47 -1.43
N ALA A 233 -18.78 1.53 -1.65
CA ALA A 233 -19.65 0.37 -1.42
C ALA A 233 -19.34 -0.74 -2.44
N ILE A 234 -19.09 -0.36 -3.70
CA ILE A 234 -18.66 -1.28 -4.77
C ILE A 234 -17.28 -1.84 -4.43
N SER A 235 -16.35 -0.98 -4.02
CA SER A 235 -14.99 -1.39 -3.63
C SER A 235 -15.02 -2.38 -2.46
N LEU A 236 -15.89 -2.18 -1.48
CA LEU A 236 -16.05 -3.12 -0.37
C LEU A 236 -16.46 -4.51 -0.86
N GLY A 237 -17.43 -4.61 -1.77
CA GLY A 237 -17.82 -5.89 -2.37
C GLY A 237 -16.73 -6.54 -3.23
N GLN A 238 -15.86 -5.74 -3.85
CA GLN A 238 -14.71 -6.25 -4.60
C GLN A 238 -13.58 -6.77 -3.69
N LEU A 239 -13.31 -6.05 -2.61
CA LEU A 239 -12.24 -6.37 -1.66
C LEU A 239 -12.63 -7.49 -0.70
N ILE A 240 -13.90 -7.52 -0.28
CA ILE A 240 -14.46 -8.50 0.65
C ILE A 240 -15.81 -8.98 0.07
N PRO A 241 -15.80 -10.00 -0.81
CA PRO A 241 -17.00 -10.49 -1.47
C PRO A 241 -18.09 -11.03 -0.53
N THR A 242 -17.70 -11.44 0.67
CA THR A 242 -18.61 -11.93 1.73
C THR A 242 -19.20 -10.81 2.59
N SER A 243 -18.84 -9.55 2.33
CA SER A 243 -19.35 -8.41 3.09
C SER A 243 -20.86 -8.24 2.92
N GLU A 244 -21.51 -7.88 4.02
CA GLU A 244 -22.93 -7.57 4.05
C GLU A 244 -23.14 -6.05 4.08
N ILE A 245 -24.29 -5.59 3.60
CA ILE A 245 -24.64 -4.16 3.64
C ILE A 245 -25.88 -3.97 4.51
N LEU A 246 -25.78 -3.06 5.47
CA LEU A 246 -26.91 -2.53 6.24
C LEU A 246 -27.19 -1.10 5.77
N VAL A 247 -28.39 -0.87 5.25
CA VAL A 247 -28.81 0.45 4.77
C VAL A 247 -29.62 1.15 5.86
N VAL A 248 -29.23 2.38 6.18
CA VAL A 248 -29.89 3.30 7.12
C VAL A 248 -30.68 4.36 6.36
#